data_AF-A0A925XTN0-F1
#
_entry.id   AF-A0A925XTN0-F1
#
_cell.length_a   1.000
_cell.length_b   1.000
_cell.length_c   1.000
_cell.angle_alpha   90.00
_cell.angle_beta   90.00
_cell.angle_gamma   90.00
#
_symmetry.space_group_name_H-M   'P 1'
#
loop_
_entity.id
_entity.type
_entity.pdbx_description
1 polymer ?
#
loop_
_entity_poly.entity_id
_entity_poly.type
_entity_poly.pdbx_seq_one_letter_code
_entity_poly.pdbx_strand_id
1 'polypeptide(L)'
;NVTEAALPSGKQLSMKDVEAGILRAGEKLGWTMRALKPGEVQGTLALRTHIAVVTIPYSQKGYSIVYKSSENLNYDGNQIHSNYNGWVQNLERRINVELAN
;
A
#
# COMPACT_ATOMS: atom_id res chain seq x y z
N ASN A 1 12.39 -2.52 1.17
CA ASN A 1 11.67 -1.39 1.79
C ASN A 1 10.36 -1.87 2.39
N VAL A 2 10.18 -1.67 3.70
CA VAL A 2 8.95 -1.91 4.45
C VAL A 2 8.59 -0.59 5.11
N THR A 3 7.34 -0.16 4.96
CA THR A 3 6.80 0.99 5.69
C THR A 3 5.74 0.48 6.66
N GLU A 4 5.74 0.93 7.92
CA GLU A 4 4.75 0.57 8.93
C GLU A 4 3.97 1.81 9.39
N ALA A 5 2.65 1.69 9.50
CA ALA A 5 1.79 2.77 9.96
C ALA A 5 0.73 2.27 10.95
N ALA A 6 0.58 3.00 12.06
CA ALA A 6 -0.46 2.75 13.06
C ALA A 6 -1.79 3.43 12.65
N LEU A 7 -2.92 2.83 13.05
CA LEU A 7 -4.24 3.44 12.81
C LEU A 7 -4.49 4.64 13.75
N PRO A 8 -5.29 5.64 13.31
CA PRO A 8 -5.62 6.79 14.15
C PRO A 8 -6.41 6.39 15.41
N SER A 9 -5.95 6.87 16.57
CA SER A 9 -6.35 6.44 17.92
C SER A 9 -7.79 6.78 18.36
N GLY A 10 -8.62 7.36 17.49
CA GLY A 10 -9.95 7.87 17.83
C GLY A 10 -11.14 7.01 17.38
N LYS A 11 -10.93 6.09 16.42
CA LYS A 11 -11.98 5.28 15.80
C LYS A 11 -11.55 3.82 15.80
N GLN A 12 -12.29 2.94 16.50
CA GLN A 12 -12.07 1.49 16.38
C GLN A 12 -12.53 1.04 15.00
N LEU A 13 -11.60 0.98 14.05
CA LEU A 13 -11.85 0.45 12.73
C LEU A 13 -11.94 -1.07 12.78
N SER A 14 -12.95 -1.64 12.13
CA SER A 14 -12.98 -3.08 11.91
C SER A 14 -11.93 -3.47 10.86
N MET A 15 -11.55 -4.75 10.81
CA MET A 15 -10.70 -5.26 9.72
C MET A 15 -11.24 -4.90 8.33
N LYS A 16 -12.57 -4.91 8.19
CA LYS A 16 -13.26 -4.58 6.93
C LYS A 16 -13.14 -3.10 6.59
N ASP A 17 -13.17 -2.21 7.58
CA ASP A 17 -12.99 -0.77 7.36
C ASP A 17 -11.56 -0.45 6.94
N VAL A 18 -10.58 -1.12 7.58
CA VAL A 18 -9.16 -0.99 7.22
C VAL A 18 -8.92 -1.48 5.80
N GLU A 19 -9.44 -2.67 5.45
CA GLU A 19 -9.36 -3.21 4.08
C GLU A 19 -9.97 -2.23 3.08
N ALA A 20 -11.20 -1.77 3.33
CA ALA A 20 -11.90 -0.87 2.42
C ALA A 20 -11.18 0.47 2.26
N GLY A 21 -10.56 1.00 3.33
CA GLY A 21 -9.73 2.20 3.27
C GLY A 21 -8.49 2.00 2.40
N ILE A 22 -7.81 0.85 2.53
CA ILE A 22 -6.64 0.49 1.73
C ILE A 22 -7.01 0.36 0.24
N LEU A 23 -8.09 -0.36 -0.06
CA LEU A 23 -8.58 -0.55 -1.44
C LEU A 23 -8.90 0.81 -2.09
N ARG A 24 -9.71 1.65 -1.43
CA ARG A 24 -10.06 2.99 -1.91
C ARG A 24 -8.83 3.86 -2.14
N ALA A 25 -7.87 3.83 -1.21
CA ALA A 25 -6.66 4.63 -1.30
C ALA A 25 -5.83 4.29 -2.55
N GLY A 26 -5.63 2.99 -2.79
CA GLY A 26 -4.92 2.51 -3.97
C GLY A 26 -5.64 2.85 -5.27
N GLU A 27 -6.93 2.56 -5.36
CA GLU A 27 -7.75 2.85 -6.56
C GLU A 27 -7.70 4.34 -6.93
N LYS A 28 -7.82 5.24 -5.94
CA LYS A 28 -7.72 6.69 -6.12
C LYS A 28 -6.35 7.18 -6.63
N LEU A 29 -5.32 6.37 -6.49
CA LEU A 29 -3.96 6.63 -6.95
C LEU A 29 -3.59 5.84 -8.22
N GLY A 30 -4.56 5.12 -8.81
CA GLY A 30 -4.34 4.31 -10.01
C GLY A 30 -3.70 2.95 -9.76
N TRP A 31 -3.63 2.50 -8.50
CA TRP A 31 -3.23 1.13 -8.18
C TRP A 31 -4.39 0.19 -8.45
N THR A 32 -4.08 -0.94 -9.08
CA THR A 32 -4.98 -2.10 -9.10
C THR A 32 -4.84 -2.84 -7.78
N MET A 33 -5.92 -2.89 -7.00
CA MET A 33 -5.95 -3.46 -5.66
C MET A 33 -6.71 -4.78 -5.64
N ARG A 34 -6.20 -5.76 -4.88
CA ARG A 34 -6.85 -7.07 -4.71
C ARG A 34 -6.67 -7.56 -3.28
N ALA A 35 -7.76 -7.83 -2.58
CA ALA A 35 -7.71 -8.59 -1.33
C ALA A 35 -7.33 -10.05 -1.64
N LEU A 36 -6.23 -10.53 -1.06
CA LEU A 36 -5.78 -11.91 -1.27
C LEU A 36 -6.40 -12.86 -0.24
N LYS A 37 -6.48 -12.41 1.00
CA LYS A 37 -7.06 -13.09 2.15
C LYS A 37 -7.33 -12.05 3.25
N PRO A 38 -8.13 -12.38 4.28
CA PRO A 38 -8.32 -11.48 5.41
C PRO A 38 -6.97 -11.03 6.00
N GLY A 39 -6.79 -9.71 6.14
CA GLY A 39 -5.54 -9.11 6.64
C GLY A 39 -4.44 -8.92 5.60
N GLU A 40 -4.66 -9.18 4.30
CA GLU A 40 -3.65 -8.98 3.26
C GLU A 40 -4.24 -8.50 1.92
N VAL A 41 -3.79 -7.33 1.47
CA VAL A 41 -4.11 -6.76 0.15
C VAL A 41 -2.85 -6.73 -0.72
N GLN A 42 -3.00 -7.00 -2.01
CA GLN A 42 -1.95 -6.76 -3.01
C GLN A 42 -2.30 -5.52 -3.82
N GLY A 43 -1.32 -4.63 -4.00
CA GLY A 43 -1.41 -3.48 -4.89
C GLY A 43 -0.45 -3.62 -6.07
N THR A 44 -0.92 -3.31 -7.28
CA THR A 44 -0.09 -3.22 -8.49
C THR A 44 -0.24 -1.86 -9.13
N LEU A 45 0.87 -1.17 -9.37
CA LEU A 45 0.91 0.08 -10.12
C LEU A 45 1.70 -0.14 -11.41
N ALA A 46 1.07 0.12 -12.54
CA ALA A 46 1.72 0.10 -13.85
C ALA A 46 1.70 1.53 -14.44
N LEU A 47 2.88 2.10 -14.68
CA LEU A 47 3.04 3.44 -15.24
C LEU A 47 4.05 3.40 -16.40
N ARG A 48 3.52 3.52 -17.63
CA ARG A 48 4.29 3.40 -18.87
C ARG A 48 5.02 2.05 -18.90
N THR A 49 6.33 2.04 -18.76
CA THR A 49 7.17 0.84 -18.73
C THR A 49 7.42 0.31 -17.31
N HIS A 50 7.08 1.07 -16.27
CA HIS A 50 7.42 0.69 -14.89
C HIS A 50 6.26 -0.05 -14.24
N ILE A 51 6.57 -1.12 -13.51
CA ILE A 51 5.59 -1.87 -12.73
C ILE A 51 6.11 -2.00 -11.31
N ALA A 52 5.24 -1.75 -10.33
CA ALA A 52 5.50 -1.98 -8.91
C ALA A 52 4.39 -2.84 -8.31
N VAL A 53 4.77 -3.87 -7.58
CA VAL A 53 3.86 -4.75 -6.85
C VAL A 53 4.20 -4.69 -5.37
N VAL A 54 3.20 -4.43 -4.55
CA VAL A 54 3.32 -4.37 -3.08
C VAL A 54 2.33 -5.32 -2.43
N THR A 55 2.72 -5.83 -1.26
CA THR A 55 1.81 -6.53 -0.33
C THR A 55 1.56 -5.63 0.85
N ILE A 56 0.30 -5.52 1.27
CA ILE A 56 -0.17 -4.66 2.34
C ILE A 56 -0.83 -5.55 3.39
N PRO A 57 -0.04 -6.15 4.30
CA PRO A 57 -0.60 -6.77 5.49
C PRO A 57 -1.24 -5.70 6.38
N TYR A 58 -2.39 -6.00 6.93
CA TYR A 58 -3.15 -5.07 7.76
C TYR A 58 -3.85 -5.78 8.92
N SER A 59 -4.13 -5.00 9.97
CA SER A 59 -4.86 -5.39 11.16
C SER A 59 -5.72 -4.24 11.67
N GLN A 60 -6.49 -4.46 12.74
CA GLN A 60 -7.18 -3.39 13.47
C GLN A 60 -6.24 -2.43 14.21
N LYS A 61 -4.92 -2.65 14.17
CA LYS A 61 -3.92 -1.80 14.86
C LYS A 61 -3.07 -0.99 13.89
N GLY A 62 -2.94 -1.44 12.66
CA GLY A 62 -2.07 -0.83 11.67
C GLY A 62 -1.95 -1.65 10.39
N TYR A 63 -1.13 -1.16 9.49
CA TYR A 63 -0.79 -1.83 8.24
C TYR A 63 0.68 -1.58 7.90
N SER A 64 1.19 -2.37 6.96
CA SER A 64 2.52 -2.14 6.38
C SER A 64 2.45 -2.17 4.86
N ILE A 65 3.36 -1.49 4.17
CA ILE A 65 3.53 -1.62 2.71
C ILE A 65 4.86 -2.30 2.46
N VAL A 66 4.80 -3.50 1.88
CA VAL A 66 5.96 -4.38 1.68
C VAL A 66 6.19 -4.54 0.19
N TYR A 67 7.41 -4.25 -0.26
CA TYR A 67 7.83 -4.55 -1.62
C TYR A 67 7.64 -6.04 -1.94
N LYS A 68 7.02 -6.36 -3.08
CA LYS A 68 6.89 -7.75 -3.56
C LYS A 68 7.70 -7.99 -4.83
N SER A 69 7.51 -7.15 -5.85
CA SER A 69 8.25 -7.22 -7.11
C SER A 69 8.15 -5.91 -7.89
N SER A 70 8.98 -5.77 -8.92
CA SER A 70 8.94 -4.62 -9.82
C SER A 70 9.55 -4.93 -11.18
N GLU A 71 9.14 -4.18 -12.20
CA GLU A 71 9.76 -4.16 -13.53
C GLU A 71 10.22 -2.74 -13.86
N ASN A 72 11.39 -2.64 -14.51
CA ASN A 72 12.03 -1.37 -14.90
C ASN A 72 12.28 -0.38 -13.75
N LEU A 73 12.37 -0.86 -12.51
CA LEU A 73 12.70 -0.04 -11.33
C LEU A 73 14.12 -0.30 -10.80
N ASN A 74 14.93 -1.06 -11.54
CA ASN A 74 16.33 -1.37 -11.22
C ASN A 74 16.52 -1.88 -9.78
N TYR A 75 15.64 -2.77 -9.33
CA TYR A 75 15.80 -3.37 -8.01
C TYR A 75 16.96 -4.37 -8.03
N ASP A 76 18.03 -4.08 -7.30
CA ASP A 76 19.23 -4.91 -7.19
C ASP A 76 19.31 -5.73 -5.88
N GLY A 77 18.22 -5.70 -5.10
CA GLY A 77 18.16 -6.27 -3.75
C GLY A 77 18.32 -5.23 -2.64
N ASN A 78 19.08 -4.17 -2.89
CA ASN A 78 19.41 -3.12 -1.90
C ASN A 78 18.85 -1.74 -2.26
N GLN A 79 18.86 -1.39 -3.54
CA GLN A 79 18.44 -0.11 -4.09
C GLN A 79 17.28 -0.29 -5.05
N ILE A 80 16.39 0.69 -5.07
CA ILE A 80 15.27 0.76 -6.00
C ILE A 80 15.11 2.20 -6.47
N HIS A 81 14.67 2.39 -7.71
CA HIS A 81 14.48 3.71 -8.28
C HIS A 81 13.56 4.60 -7.41
N SER A 82 13.88 5.90 -7.32
CA SER A 82 13.17 6.87 -6.46
C SER A 82 11.67 6.95 -6.72
N ASN A 83 11.24 6.77 -7.97
CA ASN A 83 9.83 6.64 -8.37
C ASN A 83 9.06 5.67 -7.47
N TYR A 84 9.63 4.49 -7.19
CA TYR A 84 8.99 3.51 -6.31
C TYR A 84 8.74 4.10 -4.92
N ASN A 85 9.74 4.74 -4.33
CA ASN A 85 9.62 5.35 -3.00
C ASN A 85 8.55 6.44 -2.99
N GLY A 86 8.50 7.29 -4.02
CA GLY A 86 7.46 8.30 -4.16
C GLY A 86 6.06 7.70 -4.29
N TRP A 87 5.89 6.60 -5.03
CA TRP A 87 4.62 5.90 -5.15
C TRP A 87 4.17 5.28 -3.83
N VAL A 88 5.07 4.65 -3.10
CA VAL A 88 4.78 4.07 -1.78
C VAL A 88 4.41 5.14 -0.76
N GLN A 89 5.14 6.26 -0.71
CA GLN A 89 4.82 7.39 0.17
C GLN A 89 3.47 8.02 -0.14
N ASN A 90 3.12 8.13 -1.42
CA ASN A 90 1.80 8.63 -1.83
C ASN A 90 0.69 7.65 -1.42
N LEU A 91 0.92 6.35 -1.60
CA LEU A 91 -0.01 5.32 -1.18
C LEU A 91 -0.24 5.34 0.33
N GLU A 92 0.83 5.36 1.13
CA GLU A 92 0.79 5.47 2.59
C GLU A 92 -0.01 6.71 3.03
N ARG A 93 0.32 7.90 2.51
CA ARG A 93 -0.38 9.14 2.85
C ARG A 93 -1.86 9.04 2.55
N ARG A 94 -2.23 8.44 1.41
CA ARG A 94 -3.63 8.30 1.02
C ARG A 94 -4.36 7.28 1.90
N ILE A 95 -3.73 6.15 2.24
CA ILE A 95 -4.30 5.17 3.17
C ILE A 95 -4.60 5.86 4.51
N ASN A 96 -3.65 6.64 5.05
CA ASN A 96 -3.85 7.36 6.30
C ASN A 96 -5.04 8.34 6.23
N VAL A 97 -5.22 9.03 5.10
CA VAL A 97 -6.39 9.90 4.88
C VAL A 97 -7.70 9.09 4.82
N GLU A 98 -7.74 7.97 4.10
CA GLU A 98 -8.96 7.15 4.00
C GLU A 98 -9.34 6.48 5.33
N LEU A 99 -8.38 6.23 6.21
CA LEU A 99 -8.60 5.62 7.53
C LEU A 99 -8.91 6.64 8.64
N ALA A 100 -8.56 7.91 8.43
CA ALA A 100 -8.92 9.00 9.35
C ALA A 100 -10.36 9.50 9.15
N ASN A 101 -10.98 9.20 8.01
CA ASN A 101 -12.38 9.51 7.69
C ASN A 101 -13.35 8.49 8.33
#